data_AF-A0A1J9SC15-F1
#
_entry.id   AF-A0A1J9SC15-F1
#
_cell.length_a   1.000
_cell.length_b   1.000
_cell.length_c   1.000
_cell.angle_alpha   90.00
_cell.angle_beta   90.00
_cell.angle_gamma   90.00
#
_symmetry.space_group_name_H-M   'P 1'
#
loop_
_entity.id
_entity.type
_entity.pdbx_description
1 polymer ?
#
loop_
_entity_poly.entity_id
_entity_poly.type
_entity_poly.pdbx_seq_one_letter_code
_entity_poly.pdbx_strand_id
1 'polypeptide(L)'
;MPSDEKKPSRSGAITSSSGERHIPSSTRADGSVRKEIRIRPGYRPPEDIDVYRSKTAQAWRDRGKAGVPGADSTDSKPATQSASANKNAKRREARKKAAAAAGAGEGDDGDKNEPNPTEETSSAAPTAAPAEQQKDPEAEREKEAKKLAKKLRQARELKDKKDKGDSLLPEQFEKVIRISELVRQLDNLGFDSNGEKKQQETEKT
;
A
#
# COMPACT_ATOMS: atom_id res chain seq x y z
N MET A 1 -25.47 1.71 13.82
CA MET A 1 -24.58 1.87 14.99
C MET A 1 -24.29 3.36 15.15
N PRO A 2 -24.63 3.99 16.28
CA PRO A 2 -24.26 5.38 16.51
C PRO A 2 -22.73 5.48 16.55
N SER A 3 -22.16 6.31 15.67
CA SER A 3 -20.75 6.65 15.71
C SER A 3 -20.44 7.35 17.03
N ASP A 4 -19.48 6.82 17.79
CA ASP A 4 -19.07 7.28 19.12
C ASP A 4 -18.77 8.80 19.10
N GLU A 5 -19.73 9.62 19.53
CA GLU A 5 -19.77 11.10 19.34
C GLU A 5 -18.57 11.82 19.97
N LYS A 6 -17.84 11.16 20.86
CA LYS A 6 -16.72 11.75 21.61
C LYS A 6 -15.35 11.22 21.22
N LYS A 7 -15.27 10.17 20.41
CA LYS A 7 -13.98 9.63 19.97
C LYS A 7 -13.55 10.29 18.67
N PRO A 8 -12.34 10.87 18.60
CA PRO A 8 -11.82 11.38 17.34
C PRO A 8 -11.66 10.22 16.34
N SER A 9 -11.99 10.47 15.08
CA SER A 9 -11.71 9.55 13.98
C SER A 9 -10.21 9.40 13.74
N ARG A 10 -9.81 8.55 12.79
CA ARG A 10 -8.40 8.37 12.43
C ARG A 10 -7.77 9.69 11.96
N SER A 11 -8.57 10.54 11.29
CA SER A 11 -8.19 11.89 10.89
C SER A 11 -8.33 12.96 12.00
N GLY A 12 -8.66 12.58 13.24
CA GLY A 12 -8.86 13.52 14.34
C GLY A 12 -10.20 14.30 14.32
N ALA A 13 -11.17 13.89 13.49
CA ALA A 13 -12.46 14.56 13.39
C ALA A 13 -13.47 13.99 14.39
N ILE A 14 -14.28 14.86 14.99
CA ILE A 14 -15.35 14.52 15.93
C ILE A 14 -16.70 14.72 15.22
N THR A 15 -17.65 13.83 15.49
CA THR A 15 -19.02 13.93 14.97
C THR A 15 -19.93 14.49 16.05
N SER A 16 -20.50 15.67 15.81
CA SER A 16 -21.48 16.29 16.69
C SER A 16 -22.78 15.49 16.72
N SER A 17 -23.61 15.69 17.75
CA SER A 17 -24.96 15.09 17.85
C SER A 17 -25.88 15.51 16.69
N SER A 18 -25.60 16.65 16.05
CA SER A 18 -26.27 17.11 14.83
C SER A 18 -25.82 16.39 13.55
N GLY A 19 -24.84 15.48 13.64
CA GLY A 19 -24.23 14.81 12.49
C GLY A 19 -23.16 15.63 11.77
N GLU A 20 -22.87 16.86 12.22
CA GLU A 20 -21.80 17.69 11.67
C GLU A 20 -20.42 17.21 12.12
N ARG A 21 -19.45 17.16 11.19
CA ARG A 21 -18.07 16.76 11.48
C ARG A 21 -17.19 18.00 11.66
N HIS A 22 -16.38 18.02 12.71
CA HIS A 22 -15.45 19.12 12.99
C HIS A 22 -14.13 18.62 13.58
N ILE A 23 -13.06 19.40 13.39
CA ILE A 23 -11.77 19.20 14.06
C ILE A 23 -11.77 20.09 15.31
N PRO A 24 -11.63 19.53 16.52
CA PRO A 24 -11.68 20.29 17.76
C PRO A 24 -10.56 21.34 17.84
N SER A 25 -10.79 22.40 18.63
CA SER A 25 -9.74 23.35 18.96
C SER A 25 -8.57 22.66 19.67
N SER A 26 -7.35 23.15 19.43
CA SER A 26 -6.14 22.58 20.04
C SER A 26 -5.15 23.68 20.45
N THR A 27 -4.33 23.39 21.44
CA THR A 27 -3.33 24.34 21.96
C THR A 27 -2.00 24.14 21.23
N ARG A 28 -1.39 25.23 20.78
CA ARG A 28 -0.03 25.23 20.23
C ARG A 28 0.99 25.08 21.37
N ALA A 29 2.23 24.75 21.00
CA ALA A 29 3.32 24.64 21.97
C ALA A 29 3.63 25.96 22.70
N ASP A 30 3.30 27.10 22.08
CA ASP A 30 3.41 28.45 22.67
C ASP A 30 2.23 28.83 23.58
N GLY A 31 1.24 27.94 23.76
CA GLY A 31 0.04 28.17 24.57
C GLY A 31 -1.11 28.85 23.82
N SER A 32 -0.91 29.33 22.59
CA SER A 32 -1.98 29.93 21.80
C SER A 32 -2.97 28.88 21.27
N VAL A 33 -4.25 29.24 21.11
CA VAL A 33 -5.29 28.29 20.69
C VAL A 33 -5.47 28.30 19.16
N ARG A 34 -5.61 27.11 18.58
CA ARG A 34 -6.06 26.89 17.20
C ARG A 34 -7.58 26.79 17.22
N LYS A 35 -8.23 27.55 16.33
CA LYS A 35 -9.69 27.52 16.18
C LYS A 35 -10.17 26.15 15.70
N GLU A 36 -11.38 25.81 16.09
CA GLU A 36 -12.11 24.66 15.55
C GLU A 36 -12.36 24.83 14.04
N ILE A 37 -12.30 23.72 13.29
CA ILE A 37 -12.48 23.72 11.84
C ILE A 37 -13.65 22.80 11.48
N ARG A 38 -14.68 23.37 10.84
CA ARG A 38 -15.81 22.59 10.33
C ARG A 38 -15.44 21.87 9.04
N ILE A 39 -15.86 20.62 8.92
CA ILE A 39 -15.67 19.80 7.73
C ILE A 39 -16.92 19.88 6.86
N ARG A 40 -16.73 19.91 5.53
CA ARG A 40 -17.84 19.91 4.58
C ARG A 40 -18.73 18.67 4.77
N PRO A 41 -20.08 18.81 4.80
CA PRO A 41 -20.96 17.66 4.92
C PRO A 41 -20.70 16.65 3.79
N GLY A 42 -20.63 15.36 4.13
CA GLY A 42 -20.32 14.27 3.20
C GLY A 42 -18.83 14.07 2.89
N TYR A 43 -17.93 14.99 3.27
CA TYR A 43 -16.49 14.78 3.08
C TYR A 43 -15.91 13.82 4.13
N ARG A 44 -15.23 12.79 3.64
CA ARG A 44 -14.45 11.84 4.44
C ARG A 44 -12.99 11.89 3.96
N PRO A 45 -12.04 12.26 4.84
CA PRO A 45 -10.63 12.13 4.52
C PRO A 45 -10.27 10.68 4.17
N PRO A 46 -9.26 10.43 3.33
CA PRO A 46 -8.87 9.08 2.91
C PRO A 46 -8.50 8.16 4.09
N GLU A 47 -7.96 8.72 5.17
CA GLU A 47 -7.68 8.00 6.42
C GLU A 47 -8.94 7.41 7.08
N ASP A 48 -10.09 8.05 6.90
CA ASP A 48 -11.38 7.62 7.49
C ASP A 48 -12.21 6.76 6.50
N ILE A 49 -11.65 6.41 5.34
CA ILE A 49 -12.27 5.51 4.37
C ILE A 49 -11.85 4.08 4.70
N ASP A 50 -12.82 3.25 5.07
CA ASP A 50 -12.57 1.85 5.40
C ASP A 50 -12.22 1.06 4.13
N VAL A 51 -10.93 0.79 3.93
CA VAL A 51 -10.46 -0.08 2.86
C VAL A 51 -10.71 -1.53 3.26
N TYR A 52 -11.41 -2.29 2.42
CA TYR A 52 -11.64 -3.71 2.68
C TYR A 52 -10.32 -4.45 2.90
N ARG A 53 -10.23 -5.16 4.03
CA ARG A 53 -9.14 -6.05 4.38
C ARG A 53 -9.75 -7.38 4.81
N SER A 54 -9.13 -8.48 4.38
CA SER A 54 -9.55 -9.80 4.84
C SER A 54 -9.32 -9.93 6.36
N LYS A 55 -10.18 -10.70 7.02
CA LYS A 55 -10.08 -10.95 8.47
C LYS A 55 -8.71 -11.50 8.89
N THR A 56 -8.11 -12.32 8.03
CA THR A 56 -6.76 -12.87 8.21
C THR A 56 -5.68 -11.79 8.14
N ALA A 57 -5.78 -10.85 7.19
CA ALA A 57 -4.83 -9.74 7.05
C ALA A 57 -4.92 -8.77 8.23
N GLN A 58 -6.13 -8.50 8.74
CA GLN A 58 -6.32 -7.69 9.94
C GLN A 58 -5.71 -8.36 11.17
N ALA A 59 -6.01 -9.65 11.39
CA ALA A 59 -5.44 -10.42 12.51
C ALA A 59 -3.91 -10.51 12.46
N TRP A 60 -3.30 -10.55 11.27
CA TRP A 60 -1.84 -10.53 11.14
C TRP A 60 -1.24 -9.19 11.55
N ARG A 61 -1.85 -8.06 11.14
CA ARG A 61 -1.41 -6.72 11.57
C ARG A 61 -1.58 -6.49 13.07
N ASP A 62 -2.66 -6.99 13.64
CA ASP A 62 -2.97 -6.77 15.06
C ASP A 62 -2.19 -7.69 16.01
N ARG A 63 -1.54 -8.76 15.50
CA ARG A 63 -0.82 -9.80 16.26
C ARG A 63 0.30 -9.27 17.18
N GLY A 64 0.83 -8.08 16.92
CA GLY A 64 1.83 -7.43 17.79
C GLY A 64 1.34 -6.16 18.48
N LYS A 65 0.11 -5.73 18.22
CA LYS A 65 -0.45 -4.46 18.71
C LYS A 65 -1.28 -4.67 19.98
N ALA A 66 -2.00 -5.79 20.06
CA ALA A 66 -2.57 -6.26 21.31
C ALA A 66 -1.43 -6.90 22.12
N GLY A 67 -1.18 -6.37 23.32
CA GLY A 67 -0.27 -7.00 24.27
C GLY A 67 -0.66 -8.45 24.55
N VAL A 68 0.19 -9.20 25.27
CA VAL A 68 -0.08 -10.59 25.61
C VAL A 68 -1.47 -10.69 26.26
N PRO A 69 -2.40 -11.52 25.74
CA PRO A 69 -3.73 -11.66 26.31
C PRO A 69 -3.66 -11.94 27.82
N GLY A 70 -4.36 -11.13 28.62
CA GLY A 70 -4.32 -11.19 30.09
C GLY A 70 -3.32 -10.24 30.76
N ALA A 71 -2.52 -9.48 30.00
CA ALA A 71 -1.68 -8.40 30.50
C ALA A 71 -2.32 -7.02 30.32
N ASP A 72 -3.61 -6.89 30.67
CA ASP A 72 -4.27 -5.59 30.74
C ASP A 72 -3.50 -4.72 31.74
N SER A 73 -2.69 -3.79 31.22
CA SER A 73 -2.04 -2.78 32.05
C SER A 73 -3.14 -1.83 32.48
N THR A 74 -3.75 -2.10 33.63
CA THR A 74 -4.54 -1.10 34.36
C THR A 74 -3.72 0.17 34.42
N ASP A 75 -4.29 1.28 33.92
CA ASP A 75 -3.70 2.61 33.77
C ASP A 75 -2.41 2.83 34.58
N SER A 76 -1.28 2.84 33.85
CA SER A 76 0.05 2.98 34.41
C SER A 76 0.28 4.41 34.93
N LYS A 77 -0.16 4.66 36.17
CA LYS A 77 0.57 5.53 37.09
C LYS A 77 2.00 4.96 37.20
N PRO A 78 3.07 5.77 37.15
CA PRO A 78 4.43 5.22 37.12
C PRO A 78 4.76 4.61 38.49
N ALA A 79 4.48 3.31 38.63
CA ALA A 79 4.82 2.55 39.81
C ALA A 79 6.31 2.23 39.78
N THR A 80 6.95 2.63 40.87
CA THR A 80 8.35 2.45 41.22
C THR A 80 8.83 1.04 40.90
N GLN A 81 9.98 0.96 40.24
CA GLN A 81 10.66 -0.28 39.91
C GLN A 81 10.88 -1.11 41.17
N SER A 82 10.22 -2.27 41.26
CA SER A 82 10.37 -3.19 42.37
C SER A 82 11.76 -3.83 42.37
N ALA A 83 12.32 -4.05 43.57
CA ALA A 83 13.69 -4.54 43.80
C ALA A 83 14.01 -5.91 43.13
N SER A 84 13.01 -6.64 42.65
CA SER A 84 13.18 -7.88 41.88
C SER A 84 13.60 -7.63 40.42
N ALA A 85 13.20 -6.50 39.83
CA ALA A 85 13.60 -6.12 38.47
C ALA A 85 15.12 -5.85 38.39
N ASN A 86 15.71 -5.28 39.44
CA ASN A 86 17.15 -5.00 39.50
C ASN A 86 18.02 -6.27 39.60
N LYS A 87 17.53 -7.35 40.20
CA LYS A 87 18.27 -8.63 40.25
C LYS A 87 18.29 -9.33 38.89
N ASN A 88 17.18 -9.31 38.16
CA ASN A 88 17.11 -9.88 36.81
C ASN A 88 17.92 -9.07 35.79
N ALA A 89 17.98 -7.74 35.93
CA ALA A 89 18.85 -6.89 35.11
C ALA A 89 20.33 -7.27 35.27
N LYS A 90 20.84 -7.39 36.52
CA LYS A 90 22.23 -7.79 36.80
C LYS A 90 22.60 -9.16 36.24
N ARG A 91 21.69 -10.14 36.29
CA ARG A 91 21.93 -11.49 35.73
C ARG A 91 21.96 -11.49 34.21
N ARG A 92 21.16 -10.63 33.57
CA ARG A 92 21.10 -10.50 32.11
C ARG A 92 22.31 -9.75 31.56
N GLU A 93 22.82 -8.74 32.26
CA GLU A 93 24.07 -8.07 31.91
C GLU A 93 25.31 -8.95 32.10
N ALA A 94 25.37 -9.75 33.17
CA ALA A 94 26.46 -10.72 33.35
C ALA A 94 26.50 -11.77 32.22
N ARG A 95 25.32 -12.24 31.76
CA ARG A 95 25.22 -13.14 30.60
C ARG A 95 25.57 -12.46 29.28
N LYS A 96 25.19 -11.20 29.09
CA LYS A 96 25.53 -10.43 27.87
C LYS A 96 27.03 -10.12 27.81
N LYS A 97 27.67 -9.85 28.95
CA LYS A 97 29.11 -9.63 29.04
C LYS A 97 29.92 -10.92 28.84
N ALA A 98 29.38 -12.07 29.28
CA ALA A 98 29.95 -13.38 28.98
C ALA A 98 29.78 -13.80 27.51
N ALA A 99 28.64 -13.46 26.89
CA ALA A 99 28.41 -13.70 25.46
C ALA A 99 29.27 -12.79 24.57
N ALA A 100 29.56 -11.55 24.98
CA ALA A 100 30.47 -10.66 24.25
C ALA A 100 31.94 -11.10 24.29
N ALA A 101 32.34 -11.91 25.28
CA ALA A 101 33.68 -12.49 25.37
C ALA A 101 33.84 -13.79 24.54
N ALA A 102 32.74 -14.38 24.07
CA ALA A 102 32.72 -15.56 23.21
C ALA A 102 32.22 -15.15 21.81
N GLY A 103 33.16 -14.75 20.95
CA GLY A 103 32.88 -14.08 19.68
C GLY A 103 31.90 -14.79 18.73
N ALA A 104 30.95 -13.99 18.25
CA ALA A 104 30.18 -14.09 17.00
C ALA A 104 29.37 -12.77 16.95
N GLY A 105 29.52 -11.84 16.01
CA GLY A 105 29.64 -11.94 14.55
C GLY A 105 28.66 -10.89 14.01
N GLU A 106 29.13 -10.03 13.10
CA GLU A 106 28.45 -8.92 12.44
C GLU A 106 26.96 -9.10 12.09
N GLY A 107 26.25 -7.97 12.02
CA GLY A 107 24.99 -7.86 11.28
C GLY A 107 24.16 -6.61 11.63
N ASP A 108 24.76 -5.44 11.45
CA ASP A 108 24.07 -4.15 11.38
C ASP A 108 23.46 -3.97 9.98
N ASP A 109 22.56 -3.00 9.88
CA ASP A 109 21.94 -2.42 8.70
C ASP A 109 20.60 -3.04 8.26
N GLY A 110 19.53 -2.37 8.68
CA GLY A 110 18.26 -2.44 8.01
C GLY A 110 18.10 -1.28 7.05
N ASP A 111 17.33 -1.49 5.99
CA ASP A 111 16.68 -0.36 5.33
C ASP A 111 15.33 -0.78 4.75
N LYS A 112 14.40 0.16 4.90
CA LYS A 112 13.00 0.13 4.48
C LYS A 112 12.95 0.47 2.99
N ASN A 113 12.11 -0.21 2.21
CA ASN A 113 11.42 0.53 1.15
C ASN A 113 10.16 -0.19 0.64
N GLU A 114 9.00 0.37 0.99
CA GLU A 114 7.76 0.23 0.23
C GLU A 114 7.86 1.09 -1.05
N PRO A 115 7.28 0.65 -2.18
CA PRO A 115 6.82 1.60 -3.18
C PRO A 115 5.29 1.67 -3.21
N ASN A 116 4.82 2.84 -2.78
CA ASN A 116 3.54 3.44 -3.12
C ASN A 116 3.47 3.73 -4.64
N PRO A 117 2.28 3.76 -5.24
CA PRO A 117 2.04 4.81 -6.23
C PRO A 117 0.69 5.51 -5.99
N THR A 118 0.79 6.76 -5.54
CA THR A 118 -0.07 7.89 -5.93
C THR A 118 0.35 8.33 -7.34
N GLU A 119 -0.54 8.67 -8.27
CA GLU A 119 -1.20 9.98 -8.40
C GLU A 119 -2.37 9.84 -9.42
N GLU A 120 -3.59 10.27 -9.09
CA GLU A 120 -4.26 11.54 -9.49
C GLU A 120 -5.04 11.42 -10.82
N THR A 121 -6.20 12.01 -11.11
CA THR A 121 -6.98 13.15 -10.59
C THR A 121 -8.45 13.06 -11.11
N SER A 122 -9.39 13.62 -10.32
CA SER A 122 -10.52 14.53 -10.66
C SER A 122 -11.25 14.40 -12.03
N SER A 123 -12.57 14.53 -12.22
CA SER A 123 -13.66 15.18 -11.46
C SER A 123 -15.02 14.88 -12.13
N ALA A 124 -16.10 15.02 -11.35
CA ALA A 124 -17.45 15.48 -11.72
C ALA A 124 -18.36 14.64 -12.66
N ALA A 125 -19.46 14.14 -12.09
CA ALA A 125 -20.73 13.85 -12.78
C ALA A 125 -21.66 15.09 -12.70
N PRO A 126 -22.75 15.20 -13.49
CA PRO A 126 -23.97 14.50 -13.07
C PRO A 126 -24.92 13.99 -14.19
N THR A 127 -25.84 13.10 -13.76
CA THR A 127 -27.21 12.85 -14.26
C THR A 127 -27.46 12.21 -15.64
N ALA A 128 -27.85 10.92 -15.64
CA ALA A 128 -29.15 10.38 -16.10
C ALA A 128 -29.03 8.86 -16.32
N ALA A 129 -30.12 8.12 -16.07
CA ALA A 129 -30.19 6.67 -15.92
C ALA A 129 -30.16 5.87 -17.27
N PRO A 130 -30.44 4.55 -17.26
CA PRO A 130 -29.50 3.45 -17.50
C PRO A 130 -29.57 2.88 -18.94
N ALA A 131 -28.42 2.53 -19.51
CA ALA A 131 -28.38 1.68 -20.70
C ALA A 131 -27.29 0.62 -20.54
N GLU A 132 -27.73 -0.62 -20.34
CA GLU A 132 -26.91 -1.80 -20.47
C GLU A 132 -26.53 -2.04 -21.94
N GLN A 133 -25.38 -2.70 -22.14
CA GLN A 133 -24.95 -3.41 -23.36
C GLN A 133 -24.75 -2.50 -24.59
N GLN A 134 -23.52 -2.16 -25.00
CA GLN A 134 -22.57 -3.07 -25.62
C GLN A 134 -21.14 -2.53 -25.38
N LYS A 135 -20.27 -3.27 -24.70
CA LYS A 135 -18.82 -3.04 -24.85
C LYS A 135 -18.45 -3.70 -26.16
N ASP A 136 -18.12 -2.90 -27.17
CA ASP A 136 -17.69 -3.42 -28.45
C ASP A 136 -16.54 -4.42 -28.25
N PRO A 137 -16.61 -5.63 -28.84
CA PRO A 137 -15.56 -6.63 -28.73
C PRO A 137 -14.20 -6.11 -29.24
N GLU A 138 -14.22 -5.06 -30.06
CA GLU A 138 -13.04 -4.37 -30.56
C GLU A 138 -12.32 -3.56 -29.45
N ALA A 139 -13.07 -2.92 -28.55
CA ALA A 139 -12.49 -2.15 -27.45
C ALA A 139 -11.86 -3.05 -26.37
N GLU A 140 -12.31 -4.29 -26.24
CA GLU A 140 -11.68 -5.29 -25.37
C GLU A 140 -10.36 -5.80 -25.96
N ARG A 141 -10.34 -6.10 -27.27
CA ARG A 141 -9.12 -6.49 -28.00
C ARG A 141 -8.03 -5.41 -27.95
N GLU A 142 -8.39 -4.14 -28.08
CA GLU A 142 -7.43 -3.03 -27.96
C GLU A 142 -6.84 -2.90 -26.55
N LYS A 143 -7.65 -3.11 -25.51
CA LYS A 143 -7.16 -3.07 -24.12
C LYS A 143 -6.23 -4.24 -23.84
N GLU A 144 -6.57 -5.43 -24.36
CA GLU A 144 -5.70 -6.60 -24.29
C GLU A 144 -4.39 -6.38 -25.04
N ALA A 145 -4.44 -5.83 -26.25
CA ALA A 145 -3.26 -5.48 -27.02
C ALA A 145 -2.36 -4.48 -26.26
N LYS A 146 -2.92 -3.43 -25.67
CA LYS A 146 -2.16 -2.47 -24.84
C LYS A 146 -1.53 -3.15 -23.62
N LYS A 147 -2.23 -4.10 -22.98
CA LYS A 147 -1.69 -4.86 -21.85
C LYS A 147 -0.52 -5.76 -22.28
N LEU A 148 -0.66 -6.44 -23.42
CA LEU A 148 0.39 -7.29 -23.99
C LEU A 148 1.60 -6.48 -24.46
N ALA A 149 1.38 -5.34 -25.11
CA ALA A 149 2.44 -4.42 -25.52
C ALA A 149 3.25 -3.89 -24.32
N LYS A 150 2.59 -3.57 -23.20
CA LYS A 150 3.29 -3.19 -21.95
C LYS A 150 4.18 -4.31 -21.41
N LYS A 151 3.68 -5.54 -21.40
CA LYS A 151 4.48 -6.71 -20.99
C LYS A 151 5.67 -6.92 -21.92
N LEU A 152 5.47 -6.74 -23.22
CA LEU A 152 6.50 -6.87 -24.24
C LEU A 152 7.59 -5.81 -24.03
N ARG A 153 7.23 -4.56 -23.76
CA ARG A 153 8.19 -3.49 -23.42
C ARG A 153 9.02 -3.81 -22.18
N GLN A 154 8.37 -4.27 -21.11
CA GLN A 154 9.08 -4.69 -19.89
C GLN A 154 10.05 -5.85 -20.16
N ALA A 155 9.62 -6.85 -20.93
CA ALA A 155 10.45 -7.99 -21.28
C ALA A 155 11.64 -7.59 -22.17
N ARG A 156 11.46 -6.65 -23.12
CA ARG A 156 12.55 -6.06 -23.91
C ARG A 156 13.54 -5.32 -23.02
N GLU A 157 13.07 -4.52 -22.06
CA GLU A 157 13.97 -3.82 -21.13
C GLU A 157 14.79 -4.79 -20.27
N LEU A 158 14.19 -5.89 -19.80
CA LEU A 158 14.91 -6.94 -19.09
C LEU A 158 15.93 -7.64 -20.00
N LYS A 159 15.61 -7.84 -21.29
CA LYS A 159 16.57 -8.35 -22.28
C LYS A 159 17.74 -7.37 -22.47
N ASP A 160 17.48 -6.08 -22.61
CA ASP A 160 18.52 -5.07 -22.76
C ASP A 160 19.43 -4.99 -21.52
N LYS A 161 18.87 -5.18 -20.31
CA LYS A 161 19.65 -5.29 -19.07
C LYS A 161 20.52 -6.54 -19.05
N LYS A 162 19.99 -7.68 -19.54
CA LYS A 162 20.78 -8.92 -19.73
C LYS A 162 21.97 -8.68 -20.65
N ASP A 163 21.72 -8.04 -21.80
CA ASP A 163 22.73 -7.82 -22.83
C ASP A 163 23.79 -6.79 -22.37
N LYS A 164 23.42 -5.90 -21.43
CA LYS A 164 24.34 -5.00 -20.70
C LYS A 164 25.15 -5.69 -19.60
N GLY A 165 24.94 -6.99 -19.35
CA GLY A 165 25.68 -7.77 -18.38
C GLY A 165 25.13 -7.75 -16.95
N ASP A 166 23.91 -7.26 -16.74
CA ASP A 166 23.26 -7.28 -15.43
C ASP A 166 22.72 -8.68 -15.09
N SER A 167 22.82 -9.09 -13.83
CA SER A 167 22.41 -10.42 -13.38
C SER A 167 20.93 -10.42 -13.01
N LEU A 168 20.11 -10.99 -13.89
CA LEU A 168 18.65 -11.04 -13.72
C LEU A 168 18.24 -12.21 -12.82
N LEU A 169 17.14 -12.04 -12.10
CA LEU A 169 16.52 -13.11 -11.33
C LEU A 169 15.92 -14.19 -12.28
N PRO A 170 15.79 -15.46 -11.86
CA PRO A 170 15.14 -16.51 -12.66
C PRO A 170 13.75 -16.12 -13.19
N GLU A 171 12.93 -15.47 -12.35
CA GLU A 171 11.60 -14.98 -12.74
C GLU A 171 11.65 -13.91 -13.85
N GLN A 172 12.73 -13.13 -13.91
CA GLN A 172 12.93 -12.11 -14.95
C GLN A 172 13.36 -12.74 -16.28
N PHE A 173 14.15 -13.82 -16.25
CA PHE A 173 14.48 -14.60 -17.45
C PHE A 173 13.24 -15.23 -18.09
N GLU A 174 12.28 -15.71 -17.30
CA GLU A 174 11.01 -16.19 -17.82
C GLU A 174 10.24 -15.11 -18.59
N LYS A 175 10.33 -13.84 -18.17
CA LYS A 175 9.69 -12.72 -18.89
C LYS A 175 10.38 -12.49 -20.24
N VAL A 176 11.71 -12.60 -20.29
CA VAL A 176 12.49 -12.50 -21.53
C VAL A 176 12.20 -13.66 -22.48
N ILE A 177 12.06 -14.89 -21.98
CA ILE A 177 11.70 -16.06 -22.80
C ILE A 177 10.30 -15.89 -23.41
N ARG A 178 9.36 -15.32 -22.65
CA ARG A 178 7.99 -15.06 -23.11
C ARG A 178 7.85 -13.98 -24.18
N ILE A 179 8.93 -13.30 -24.60
CA ILE A 179 8.87 -12.26 -25.64
C ILE A 179 8.26 -12.80 -26.95
N SER A 180 8.70 -13.98 -27.41
CA SER A 180 8.21 -14.57 -28.66
C SER A 180 6.72 -14.95 -28.59
N GLU A 181 6.27 -15.39 -27.42
CA GLU A 181 4.86 -15.71 -27.16
C GLU A 181 3.99 -14.44 -27.14
N LEU A 182 4.45 -13.38 -26.46
CA LEU A 182 3.75 -12.09 -26.40
C LEU A 182 3.60 -11.45 -27.78
N VAL A 183 4.62 -11.57 -28.65
CA VAL A 183 4.55 -11.12 -30.04
C VAL A 183 3.47 -11.89 -30.81
N ARG A 184 3.46 -13.23 -30.72
CA ARG A 184 2.43 -14.06 -31.37
C ARG A 184 1.01 -13.73 -30.88
N GLN A 185 0.85 -13.47 -29.58
CA GLN A 185 -0.45 -13.07 -29.01
C GLN A 185 -0.92 -11.71 -29.57
N LEU A 186 -0.01 -10.75 -29.75
CA LEU A 186 -0.33 -9.47 -30.40
C LEU A 186 -0.69 -9.66 -31.87
N ASP A 187 0.10 -10.44 -32.62
CA ASP A 187 -0.17 -10.74 -34.03
C ASP A 187 -1.52 -11.44 -34.21
N ASN A 188 -1.89 -12.38 -33.33
CA ASN A 188 -3.19 -13.05 -33.34
C ASN A 188 -4.37 -12.08 -33.09
N LEU A 189 -4.14 -11.03 -32.31
CA LEU A 189 -5.12 -9.97 -32.08
C LEU A 189 -5.12 -8.92 -33.21
N GLY A 190 -4.21 -9.03 -34.18
CA GLY A 190 -4.06 -8.08 -35.29
C GLY A 190 -3.36 -6.78 -34.88
N PHE A 191 -2.53 -6.81 -33.84
CA PHE A 191 -1.75 -5.67 -33.38
C PHE A 191 -0.26 -5.90 -33.62
N ASP A 192 0.47 -4.82 -33.87
CA ASP A 192 1.92 -4.85 -34.05
C ASP A 192 2.66 -5.01 -32.71
N SER A 193 3.99 -5.07 -32.77
CA SER A 193 4.82 -5.22 -31.56
C SER A 193 4.81 -4.00 -30.62
N ASN A 194 4.16 -2.90 -31.02
CA ASN A 194 3.93 -1.69 -30.23
C ASN A 194 2.51 -1.59 -29.67
N GLY A 195 1.60 -2.50 -30.05
CA GLY A 195 0.20 -2.50 -29.61
C GLY A 195 -0.70 -1.59 -30.44
N GLU A 196 -0.27 -1.19 -31.64
CA GLU A 196 -1.06 -0.47 -32.64
C GLU A 196 -1.76 -1.47 -33.58
N LYS A 197 -2.95 -1.12 -34.08
CA LYS A 197 -3.67 -1.99 -35.03
C LYS A 197 -2.78 -2.14 -36.27
N LYS A 198 -2.49 -3.38 -36.63
CA LYS A 198 -1.73 -3.72 -37.83
C LYS A 198 -2.59 -3.28 -39.02
N GLN A 199 -2.35 -2.07 -39.52
CA GLN A 199 -2.99 -1.59 -40.73
C GLN A 199 -2.61 -2.58 -41.81
N GLN A 200 -3.60 -3.27 -42.36
CA GLN A 200 -3.40 -4.12 -43.51
C GLN A 200 -3.03 -3.18 -44.67
N GLU A 201 -1.74 -2.91 -44.83
CA GLU A 201 -1.18 -2.59 -46.14
C GLU A 201 -1.46 -3.83 -47.00
N THR A 202 -2.62 -3.78 -47.62
CA THR A 202 -2.94 -4.59 -48.77
C THR A 202 -1.95 -4.19 -49.84
N GLU A 203 -0.83 -4.91 -49.93
CA GLU A 203 0.00 -4.94 -51.12
C GLU A 203 -0.90 -5.38 -52.29
N LYS A 204 -1.44 -4.38 -52.98
CA LYS A 204 -1.76 -4.49 -54.39
C LYS A 204 -0.43 -4.59 -55.13
N THR A 205 -0.35 -5.63 -55.95
CA THR A 205 0.53 -5.88 -57.11
C THR A 205 1.78 -6.70 -56.85
#